data_AF-A0A7X6SSK3-F1
#
_entry.id   AF-A0A7X6SSK3-F1
#
_cell.length_a   1.000
_cell.length_b   1.000
_cell.length_c   1.000
_cell.angle_alpha   90.00
_cell.angle_beta   90.00
_cell.angle_gamma   90.00
#
_symmetry.space_group_name_H-M   'P 1'
#
loop_
_entity.id
_entity.type
_entity.pdbx_description
1 polymer ?
#
loop_
_entity_poly.entity_id
_entity_poly.type
_entity_poly.pdbx_seq_one_letter_code
_entity_poly.pdbx_strand_id
1 'polypeptide(L)'
;MNYPEYFKVLGLNTDASISEIKKAYRQKARMFHPDLNNSPDARENFISITEAYEFLIDNFDRLKNDHAFSVALEEWKRSMQNVSRQRARAHAHESYRQFRNSRLYRTTRIFDLTRIIFGLILSMMIIAFTILGFITKLKYPVPEQDNPVIIFILLLFLGLIFLIASLVFLKVYLDNTKKRRKKHRS
;
A
#
# COMPACT_ATOMS: atom_id res chain seq x y z
N MET A 1 -4.62 9.23 -34.18
CA MET A 1 -5.62 8.21 -34.53
C MET A 1 -6.87 8.94 -34.98
N ASN A 2 -7.27 8.77 -36.23
CA ASN A 2 -8.36 9.55 -36.83
C ASN A 2 -9.65 8.72 -36.93
N TYR A 3 -10.81 9.36 -37.18
CA TYR A 3 -12.12 8.70 -37.25
C TYR A 3 -12.15 7.44 -38.14
N PRO A 4 -11.60 7.44 -39.38
CA PRO A 4 -11.59 6.26 -40.23
C PRO A 4 -10.69 5.13 -39.72
N GLU A 5 -9.73 5.45 -38.85
CA GLU A 5 -8.73 4.49 -38.35
C GLU A 5 -9.36 3.47 -37.39
N TYR A 6 -10.36 3.88 -36.60
CA TYR A 6 -11.10 2.97 -35.71
C TYR A 6 -11.89 1.92 -36.48
N PHE A 7 -12.52 2.32 -37.59
CA PHE A 7 -13.18 1.38 -38.49
C PHE A 7 -12.15 0.48 -39.21
N LYS A 8 -11.01 1.02 -39.64
CA LYS A 8 -9.92 0.25 -40.25
C LYS A 8 -9.32 -0.79 -39.31
N VAL A 9 -9.18 -0.49 -38.02
CA VAL A 9 -8.75 -1.47 -37.00
C VAL A 9 -9.70 -2.68 -36.96
N LEU A 10 -11.00 -2.46 -37.16
CA LEU A 10 -11.99 -3.53 -37.32
C LEU A 10 -12.06 -4.12 -38.73
N GLY A 11 -11.40 -3.52 -39.71
CA GLY A 11 -11.44 -3.93 -41.12
C GLY A 11 -12.74 -3.53 -41.81
N LEU A 12 -13.33 -2.42 -41.38
CA LEU A 12 -14.61 -1.90 -41.85
C LEU A 12 -14.42 -0.53 -42.50
N ASN A 13 -15.39 -0.14 -43.33
CA ASN A 13 -15.53 1.23 -43.81
C ASN A 13 -16.30 2.08 -42.80
N THR A 14 -16.19 3.41 -42.91
CA THR A 14 -16.89 4.38 -42.04
C THR A 14 -18.42 4.30 -42.13
N ASP A 15 -18.95 3.71 -43.21
CA ASP A 15 -20.39 3.52 -43.43
C ASP A 15 -20.93 2.22 -42.82
N ALA A 16 -20.09 1.47 -42.09
CA ALA A 16 -20.48 0.19 -41.51
C ALA A 16 -21.54 0.35 -40.41
N SER A 17 -22.52 -0.54 -40.43
CA SER A 17 -23.58 -0.62 -39.43
C SER A 17 -23.07 -1.18 -38.09
N ILE A 18 -23.78 -0.89 -37.00
CA ILE A 18 -23.54 -1.49 -35.67
C ILE A 18 -23.46 -3.03 -35.75
N SER A 19 -24.27 -3.64 -36.62
CA SER A 19 -24.30 -5.09 -36.80
C SER A 19 -22.97 -5.64 -37.35
N GLU A 20 -22.37 -4.92 -38.30
CA GLU A 20 -21.09 -5.24 -38.92
C GLU A 20 -19.93 -5.00 -37.96
N ILE A 21 -19.96 -3.89 -37.21
CA ILE A 21 -19.00 -3.59 -36.13
C ILE A 21 -18.97 -4.74 -35.11
N LYS A 22 -20.13 -5.17 -34.62
CA LYS A 22 -20.23 -6.30 -33.69
C LYS A 22 -19.75 -7.61 -34.29
N LYS A 23 -20.04 -7.86 -35.58
CA LYS A 23 -19.60 -9.08 -36.28
C LYS A 23 -18.07 -9.12 -36.45
N ALA A 24 -17.49 -8.02 -36.91
CA ALA A 24 -16.05 -7.88 -37.11
C ALA A 24 -15.27 -8.03 -35.80
N TYR A 25 -15.75 -7.39 -34.72
CA TYR A 25 -15.18 -7.54 -33.40
C TYR A 25 -15.18 -9.00 -32.93
N ARG A 26 -16.30 -9.72 -33.01
CA ARG A 26 -16.37 -11.14 -32.59
C ARG A 26 -15.44 -12.06 -33.39
N GLN A 27 -15.20 -11.75 -34.66
CA GLN A 27 -14.27 -12.53 -35.48
C GLN A 27 -12.83 -12.26 -35.06
N LYS A 28 -12.45 -10.97 -34.95
CA LYS A 28 -11.10 -10.56 -34.62
C LYS A 28 -10.72 -10.88 -33.16
N ALA A 29 -11.63 -10.70 -32.21
CA ALA A 29 -11.41 -11.01 -30.80
C ALA A 29 -11.07 -12.49 -30.58
N ARG A 30 -11.69 -13.41 -31.36
CA ARG A 30 -11.34 -14.84 -31.32
C ARG A 30 -9.96 -15.13 -31.92
N MET A 31 -9.57 -14.40 -32.98
CA MET A 31 -8.29 -14.55 -33.66
C MET A 31 -7.10 -14.04 -32.84
N PHE A 32 -7.31 -12.98 -32.05
CA PHE A 32 -6.27 -12.35 -31.23
C PHE A 32 -6.41 -12.62 -29.73
N HIS A 33 -7.29 -13.54 -29.33
CA HIS A 33 -7.46 -13.90 -27.92
C HIS A 33 -6.14 -14.44 -27.36
N PRO A 34 -5.65 -13.96 -26.20
CA PRO A 34 -4.35 -14.37 -25.66
C PRO A 34 -4.26 -15.87 -25.38
N ASP A 35 -5.38 -16.53 -25.06
CA ASP A 35 -5.39 -17.98 -24.83
C ASP A 35 -5.30 -18.81 -26.13
N LEU A 36 -5.67 -18.24 -27.28
CA LEU A 36 -5.65 -18.93 -28.58
C LEU A 36 -4.46 -18.52 -29.45
N ASN A 37 -3.90 -17.32 -29.23
CA ASN A 37 -2.85 -16.75 -30.04
C ASN A 37 -1.72 -16.21 -29.15
N ASN A 38 -0.60 -16.93 -29.15
CA ASN A 38 0.60 -16.60 -28.37
C ASN A 38 1.58 -15.67 -29.11
N SER A 39 1.19 -15.10 -30.26
CA SER A 39 2.04 -14.12 -30.95
C SER A 39 2.29 -12.90 -30.06
N PRO A 40 3.51 -12.34 -30.04
CA PRO A 40 3.81 -11.12 -29.29
C PRO A 40 2.86 -9.97 -29.64
N ASP A 41 2.43 -9.90 -30.91
CA ASP A 41 1.55 -8.83 -31.42
C ASP A 41 0.07 -9.10 -31.14
N ALA A 42 -0.31 -10.32 -30.73
CA ALA A 42 -1.71 -10.67 -30.52
C ALA A 42 -2.33 -9.84 -29.40
N ARG A 43 -1.56 -9.58 -28.33
CA ARG A 43 -2.00 -8.76 -27.19
C ARG A 43 -2.27 -7.31 -27.62
N GLU A 44 -1.37 -6.69 -28.36
CA GLU A 44 -1.52 -5.30 -28.81
C GLU A 44 -2.70 -5.17 -29.77
N ASN A 45 -2.79 -6.08 -30.75
CA ASN A 45 -3.92 -6.12 -31.68
C ASN A 45 -5.26 -6.32 -30.96
N PHE A 46 -5.32 -7.22 -29.98
CA PHE A 46 -6.52 -7.45 -29.18
C PHE A 46 -6.94 -6.19 -28.43
N ILE A 47 -5.99 -5.47 -27.81
CA ILE A 47 -6.25 -4.20 -27.13
C ILE A 47 -6.81 -3.18 -28.12
N SER A 48 -6.15 -2.95 -29.26
CA SER A 48 -6.59 -1.97 -30.25
C SER A 48 -7.99 -2.28 -30.81
N ILE A 49 -8.28 -3.57 -31.07
CA ILE A 49 -9.57 -4.02 -31.61
C ILE A 49 -10.68 -3.86 -30.57
N THR A 50 -10.38 -4.11 -29.30
CA THR A 50 -11.32 -3.94 -28.19
C THR A 50 -11.61 -2.47 -27.95
N GLU A 51 -10.57 -1.62 -27.90
CA GLU A 51 -10.70 -0.16 -27.79
C GLU A 51 -11.54 0.42 -28.94
N ALA A 52 -11.25 0.03 -30.18
CA ALA A 52 -12.00 0.49 -31.34
C ALA A 52 -13.48 0.08 -31.27
N TYR A 53 -13.75 -1.17 -30.88
CA TYR A 53 -15.12 -1.67 -30.74
C TYR A 53 -15.89 -0.96 -29.62
N GLU A 54 -15.32 -0.86 -28.42
CA GLU A 54 -15.97 -0.23 -27.27
C GLU A 54 -16.31 1.24 -27.56
N PHE A 55 -15.35 1.98 -28.12
CA PHE A 55 -15.56 3.38 -28.47
C PHE A 55 -16.66 3.56 -29.54
N LEU A 56 -16.59 2.80 -30.64
CA LEU A 56 -17.54 2.91 -31.74
C LEU A 56 -18.96 2.52 -31.32
N ILE A 57 -19.12 1.52 -30.45
CA ILE A 57 -20.45 1.11 -29.96
C ILE A 57 -21.08 2.13 -29.03
N ASP A 58 -20.29 2.72 -28.13
CA ASP A 58 -20.78 3.70 -27.17
C ASP A 58 -21.12 5.04 -27.85
N ASN A 59 -20.40 5.39 -28.92
CA ASN A 59 -20.50 6.70 -29.55
C ASN A 59 -21.13 6.69 -30.96
N PHE A 60 -21.58 5.54 -31.47
CA PHE A 60 -22.03 5.37 -32.86
C PHE A 60 -22.95 6.49 -33.36
N ASP A 61 -24.01 6.81 -32.62
CA ASP A 61 -25.02 7.80 -33.01
C ASP A 61 -24.50 9.26 -32.98
N ARG A 62 -23.41 9.49 -32.25
CA ARG A 62 -22.79 10.81 -32.07
C ARG A 62 -21.69 11.09 -33.09
N LEU A 63 -21.17 10.05 -33.74
CA LEU A 63 -20.05 10.12 -34.68
C LEU A 63 -20.49 10.54 -36.09
N LYS A 64 -20.77 11.83 -36.27
CA LYS A 64 -21.22 12.38 -37.57
C LYS A 64 -20.10 12.94 -38.44
N ASN A 65 -19.02 13.41 -37.81
CA ASN A 65 -17.88 14.05 -38.46
C ASN A 65 -16.62 13.94 -37.58
N ASP A 66 -15.48 14.36 -38.13
CA ASP A 66 -14.18 14.28 -37.45
C ASP A 66 -14.14 15.07 -36.13
N HIS A 67 -14.83 16.22 -36.08
CA HIS A 67 -14.90 17.04 -34.85
C HIS A 67 -15.69 16.34 -33.74
N ALA A 68 -16.83 15.73 -34.07
CA ALA A 68 -17.60 14.96 -33.11
C ALA A 68 -16.81 13.74 -32.61
N PHE A 69 -16.02 13.12 -33.48
CA PHE A 69 -15.11 12.04 -33.10
C PHE A 69 -14.04 12.50 -32.10
N SER A 70 -13.37 13.63 -32.35
CA SER A 70 -12.32 14.11 -31.44
C SER A 70 -12.87 14.43 -30.05
N VAL A 71 -14.04 15.08 -29.98
CA VAL A 71 -14.70 15.38 -28.70
C VAL A 71 -15.10 14.10 -27.96
N ALA A 72 -15.79 13.17 -28.64
CA ALA A 72 -16.19 11.90 -28.04
C ALA A 72 -14.99 11.08 -27.56
N LEU A 73 -13.89 11.08 -28.32
CA LEU A 73 -12.67 10.35 -27.97
C LEU A 73 -11.99 10.93 -26.72
N GLU A 74 -11.95 12.25 -26.59
CA GLU A 74 -11.40 12.90 -25.39
C GLU A 74 -12.24 12.59 -24.14
N GLU A 75 -13.57 12.65 -24.26
CA GLU A 75 -14.48 12.30 -23.17
C GLU A 75 -14.34 10.84 -22.75
N TRP A 76 -14.32 9.93 -23.72
CA TRP A 76 -14.16 8.49 -23.49
C TRP A 76 -12.82 8.18 -22.80
N LYS A 77 -11.72 8.77 -23.29
CA LYS A 77 -10.38 8.62 -22.66
C LYS A 77 -10.37 9.14 -21.23
N ARG A 78 -10.98 10.30 -20.97
CA ARG A 78 -11.08 10.86 -19.61
C ARG A 78 -11.90 9.94 -18.70
N SER A 79 -12.99 9.37 -19.20
CA SER A 79 -13.80 8.40 -18.46
C SER A 79 -13.00 7.14 -18.10
N MET A 80 -12.30 6.55 -19.07
CA MET A 80 -11.46 5.36 -18.86
C MET A 80 -10.31 5.61 -17.87
N GLN A 81 -9.68 6.80 -17.92
CA GLN A 81 -8.69 7.20 -16.93
C GLN A 81 -9.27 7.30 -15.52
N ASN A 82 -10.50 7.79 -15.38
CA ASN A 82 -11.15 7.86 -14.07
C ASN A 82 -11.52 6.47 -13.53
N VAL A 83 -12.04 5.59 -14.37
CA VAL A 83 -12.37 4.20 -14.00
C VAL A 83 -11.12 3.43 -13.59
N SER A 84 -10.03 3.53 -14.37
CA SER A 84 -8.75 2.88 -14.02
C SER A 84 -8.19 3.39 -12.70
N ARG A 85 -8.22 4.70 -12.45
CA ARG A 85 -7.85 5.30 -11.16
C ARG A 85 -8.71 4.79 -10.01
N GLN A 86 -10.03 4.66 -10.21
CA GLN A 86 -10.93 4.13 -9.20
C GLN A 86 -10.63 2.66 -8.87
N ARG A 87 -10.43 1.82 -9.89
CA ARG A 87 -10.05 0.40 -9.71
C ARG A 87 -8.71 0.26 -8.99
N ALA A 88 -7.71 1.07 -9.36
CA ALA A 88 -6.41 1.07 -8.69
C ALA A 88 -6.54 1.45 -7.21
N ARG A 89 -7.36 2.45 -6.87
CA ARG A 89 -7.65 2.83 -5.48
C ARG A 89 -8.36 1.71 -4.71
N ALA A 90 -9.33 1.04 -5.32
CA ALA A 90 -10.03 -0.08 -4.71
C ALA A 90 -9.07 -1.24 -4.39
N HIS A 91 -8.24 -1.66 -5.35
CA HIS A 91 -7.23 -2.69 -5.15
C HIS A 91 -6.19 -2.31 -4.08
N ALA A 92 -5.75 -1.05 -4.04
CA ALA A 92 -4.83 -0.58 -2.99
C ALA A 92 -5.44 -0.69 -1.59
N HIS A 93 -6.73 -0.35 -1.44
CA HIS A 93 -7.44 -0.51 -0.17
C HIS A 93 -7.66 -1.98 0.23
N GLU A 94 -7.97 -2.85 -0.73
CA GLU A 94 -8.12 -4.29 -0.49
C GLU A 94 -6.79 -4.93 -0.08
N SER A 95 -5.71 -4.64 -0.81
CA SER A 95 -4.35 -5.09 -0.50
C SER A 95 -3.93 -4.67 0.91
N TYR A 96 -4.19 -3.41 1.30
CA TYR A 96 -3.91 -2.94 2.66
C TYR A 96 -4.72 -3.69 3.74
N ARG A 97 -6.01 -3.94 3.49
CA ARG A 97 -6.88 -4.70 4.42
C ARG A 97 -6.39 -6.13 4.58
N GLN A 98 -6.03 -6.80 3.48
CA GLN A 98 -5.49 -8.16 3.50
C GLN A 98 -4.14 -8.22 4.22
N PHE A 99 -3.22 -7.29 3.93
CA PHE A 99 -1.93 -7.18 4.59
C PHE A 99 -2.06 -7.03 6.11
N ARG A 100 -2.96 -6.16 6.57
CA ARG A 100 -3.23 -5.96 8.01
C ARG A 100 -3.80 -7.21 8.69
N ASN A 101 -4.53 -8.04 7.96
CA ASN A 101 -5.12 -9.28 8.48
C ASN A 101 -4.16 -10.47 8.40
N SER A 102 -3.02 -10.33 7.73
CA SER A 102 -1.99 -11.36 7.65
C SER A 102 -1.36 -11.68 9.02
N ARG A 103 -0.88 -12.92 9.18
CA ARG A 103 -0.20 -13.39 10.40
C ARG A 103 1.05 -12.54 10.71
N LEU A 104 1.72 -12.06 9.66
CA LEU A 104 2.95 -11.26 9.73
C LEU A 104 2.75 -9.90 10.43
N TYR A 105 1.64 -9.20 10.13
CA TYR A 105 1.33 -7.93 10.79
C TYR A 105 0.99 -8.12 12.28
N ARG A 106 0.31 -9.22 12.64
CA ARG A 106 0.02 -9.57 14.04
C ARG A 106 1.30 -9.88 14.82
N THR A 107 2.29 -10.54 14.21
CA THR A 107 3.55 -10.86 14.88
C THR A 107 4.39 -9.61 15.18
N THR A 108 4.48 -8.65 14.24
CA THR A 108 5.22 -7.39 14.46
C THR A 108 4.75 -6.65 15.71
N ARG A 109 3.43 -6.65 15.97
CA ARG A 109 2.86 -6.00 17.17
C ARG A 109 3.28 -6.68 18.48
N ILE A 110 3.45 -8.00 18.49
CA ILE A 110 3.89 -8.73 19.69
C ILE A 110 5.36 -8.39 20.00
N PHE A 111 6.18 -8.25 18.96
CA PHE A 111 7.57 -7.82 19.09
C PHE A 111 7.70 -6.40 19.68
N ASP A 112 6.81 -5.48 19.31
CA ASP A 112 6.82 -4.11 19.87
C ASP A 112 6.58 -4.09 21.39
N LEU A 113 5.57 -4.84 21.86
CA LEU A 113 5.24 -4.88 23.28
C LEU A 113 6.32 -5.61 24.11
N THR A 114 6.83 -6.73 23.60
CA THR A 114 7.88 -7.50 24.28
C THR A 114 9.17 -6.70 24.44
N ARG A 115 9.57 -5.92 23.42
CA ARG A 115 10.72 -5.02 23.49
C ARG A 115 10.56 -3.94 24.57
N ILE A 116 9.38 -3.34 24.68
CA ILE A 116 9.09 -2.35 25.72
C ILE A 116 9.21 -2.97 27.12
N ILE A 117 8.58 -4.13 27.34
CA ILE A 117 8.63 -4.82 28.63
C ILE A 117 10.07 -5.19 29.00
N PHE A 118 10.84 -5.74 28.05
CA PHE A 118 12.25 -6.07 28.28
C PHE A 118 13.08 -4.83 28.66
N GLY A 119 12.84 -3.70 27.98
CA GLY A 119 13.48 -2.43 28.31
C GLY A 119 13.17 -1.92 29.72
N LEU A 120 11.91 -2.08 30.19
CA LEU A 120 11.53 -1.72 31.56
C LEU A 120 12.23 -2.62 32.59
N ILE A 121 12.21 -3.93 32.37
CA ILE A 121 12.85 -4.91 33.28
C ILE A 121 14.36 -4.64 33.37
N LEU A 122 15.03 -4.45 32.23
CA LEU A 122 16.46 -4.17 32.18
C LEU A 122 16.81 -2.88 32.92
N SER A 123 16.02 -1.81 32.73
CA SER A 123 16.20 -0.55 33.44
C SER A 123 16.05 -0.72 34.96
N MET A 124 15.00 -1.41 35.42
CA MET A 124 14.80 -1.69 36.85
C MET A 124 15.95 -2.52 37.43
N MET A 125 16.43 -3.49 36.66
CA MET A 125 17.56 -4.35 37.05
C MET A 125 18.84 -3.53 37.23
N ILE A 126 19.16 -2.63 36.28
CA ILE A 126 20.32 -1.73 36.35
C ILE A 126 20.23 -0.84 37.60
N ILE A 127 19.08 -0.23 37.85
CA ILE A 127 18.87 0.64 39.02
C ILE A 127 19.03 -0.17 40.32
N ALA A 128 18.43 -1.36 40.41
CA ALA A 128 18.52 -2.21 41.59
C ALA A 128 19.96 -2.65 41.90
N PHE A 129 20.70 -3.12 40.89
CA PHE A 129 22.11 -3.49 41.06
C PHE A 129 22.99 -2.30 41.41
N THR A 130 22.71 -1.12 40.85
CA THR A 130 23.44 0.12 41.16
C THR A 130 23.25 0.53 42.62
N ILE A 131 22.00 0.48 43.13
CA ILE A 131 21.69 0.76 44.54
C ILE A 131 22.34 -0.27 45.45
N LEU A 132 22.19 -1.56 45.14
CA LEU A 132 22.74 -2.64 45.96
C LEU A 132 24.27 -2.59 46.01
N GLY A 133 24.92 -2.36 44.87
CA GLY A 133 26.37 -2.20 44.76
C GLY A 133 26.91 -0.99 45.53
N PHE A 134 26.14 0.10 45.61
CA PHE A 134 26.51 1.25 46.43
C PHE A 134 26.39 0.95 47.92
N ILE A 135 25.32 0.27 48.34
CA ILE A 135 25.12 -0.16 49.74
C ILE A 135 26.23 -1.11 50.19
N THR A 136 26.58 -2.12 49.38
CA THR A 136 27.66 -3.06 49.72
C THR A 136 29.00 -2.37 49.84
N LYS A 137 29.29 -1.40 48.96
CA LYS A 137 30.53 -0.62 49.00
C LYS A 137 30.62 0.31 50.22
N LEU A 138 29.50 0.87 50.69
CA LEU A 138 29.46 1.62 51.95
C LEU A 138 29.72 0.72 53.18
N LYS A 139 29.27 -0.54 53.13
CA LYS A 139 29.45 -1.50 54.23
C LYS A 139 30.88 -2.07 54.29
N TYR A 140 31.56 -2.20 53.15
CA TYR A 140 32.91 -2.75 53.05
C TYR A 140 33.80 -1.80 52.23
N PRO A 141 34.34 -0.73 52.84
CA PRO A 141 35.15 0.26 52.15
C PRO A 141 36.50 -0.34 51.73
N VAL A 142 36.81 -0.27 50.43
CA VAL A 142 38.12 -0.68 49.88
C VAL A 142 39.06 0.52 49.90
N PRO A 143 40.28 0.42 50.47
CA PRO A 143 41.14 1.57 50.77
C PRO A 143 41.76 2.29 49.55
N GLU A 144 41.64 1.76 48.33
CA GLU A 144 42.46 2.20 47.18
C GLU A 144 41.69 2.70 45.95
N GLN A 145 40.39 2.99 46.04
CA GLN A 145 39.58 3.30 44.85
C GLN A 145 38.93 4.69 44.84
N ASP A 146 39.05 5.36 43.69
CA ASP A 146 38.43 6.64 43.30
C ASP A 146 36.95 6.78 43.68
N ASN A 147 36.56 8.04 43.94
CA ASN A 147 35.25 8.54 44.38
C ASN A 147 34.05 7.67 43.91
N PRO A 148 33.54 6.75 44.76
CA PRO A 148 32.50 5.78 44.38
C PRO A 148 31.15 6.41 44.05
N VAL A 149 30.95 7.66 44.50
CA VAL A 149 29.74 8.44 44.29
C VAL A 149 29.56 8.82 42.81
N ILE A 150 30.64 9.11 42.08
CA ILE A 150 30.56 9.54 40.67
C ILE A 150 30.05 8.39 39.80
N ILE A 151 30.63 7.19 39.97
CA ILE A 151 30.22 5.98 39.24
C ILE A 151 28.78 5.62 39.56
N PHE A 152 28.37 5.72 40.84
CA PHE A 152 27.00 5.50 41.26
C PHE A 152 26.01 6.45 40.57
N ILE A 153 26.30 7.76 40.57
CA ILE A 153 25.45 8.77 39.92
C ILE A 153 25.32 8.50 38.42
N LEU A 154 26.44 8.18 37.74
CA LEU A 154 26.43 7.89 36.31
C LEU A 154 25.58 6.66 35.95
N LEU A 155 25.73 5.56 36.70
CA LEU A 155 24.96 4.34 36.47
C LEU A 155 23.47 4.50 36.80
N LEU A 156 23.15 5.25 37.85
CA LEU A 156 21.78 5.56 38.21
C LEU A 156 21.13 6.42 37.12
N PHE A 157 21.82 7.45 36.65
CA PHE A 157 21.36 8.30 35.55
C PHE A 157 21.14 7.50 34.27
N LEU A 158 22.05 6.58 33.93
CA LEU A 158 21.89 5.67 32.80
C LEU A 158 20.64 4.80 32.94
N GLY A 159 20.43 4.17 34.10
CA GLY A 159 19.24 3.39 34.39
C GLY A 159 17.94 4.21 34.24
N LEU A 160 17.94 5.45 34.72
CA LEU A 160 16.82 6.38 34.62
C LEU A 160 16.52 6.81 33.17
N ILE A 161 17.54 7.05 32.35
CA ILE A 161 17.37 7.33 30.91
C ILE A 161 16.63 6.18 30.23
N PHE A 162 17.08 4.93 30.47
CA PHE A 162 16.42 3.75 29.91
C PHE A 162 14.98 3.59 30.42
N LEU A 163 14.71 3.93 31.69
CA LEU A 163 13.36 3.90 32.26
C LEU A 163 12.44 4.89 31.53
N ILE A 164 12.89 6.15 31.42
CA ILE A 164 12.14 7.24 30.79
C ILE A 164 11.87 6.89 29.32
N ALA A 165 12.88 6.45 28.58
CA ALA A 165 12.72 6.04 27.19
C ALA A 165 11.65 4.94 27.05
N SER A 166 11.73 3.90 27.90
CA SER A 166 10.78 2.79 27.86
C SER A 166 9.35 3.22 28.22
N LEU A 167 9.18 4.13 29.18
CA LEU A 167 7.89 4.72 29.53
C LEU A 167 7.29 5.57 28.40
N VAL A 168 8.12 6.33 27.66
CA VAL A 168 7.67 7.08 26.47
C VAL A 168 7.15 6.11 25.40
N PHE A 169 7.90 5.05 25.10
CA PHE A 169 7.46 4.03 24.13
C PHE A 169 6.18 3.31 24.60
N LEU A 170 6.06 3.01 25.88
CA LEU A 170 4.84 2.43 26.46
C LEU A 170 3.63 3.36 26.28
N LYS A 171 3.79 4.66 26.54
CA LYS A 171 2.72 5.66 26.36
C LYS A 171 2.26 5.69 24.90
N VAL A 172 3.19 5.74 23.95
CA VAL A 172 2.89 5.71 22.51
C VAL A 172 2.15 4.44 22.12
N TYR A 173 2.56 3.28 22.65
CA TYR A 173 1.88 2.01 22.43
C TYR A 173 0.43 2.04 22.95
N LEU A 174 0.21 2.54 24.17
CA LEU A 174 -1.12 2.65 24.78
C LEU A 174 -2.05 3.62 24.02
N ASP A 175 -1.53 4.77 23.58
CA ASP A 175 -2.31 5.73 22.80
C ASP A 175 -2.74 5.13 21.45
N ASN A 176 -1.84 4.40 20.79
CA ASN A 176 -2.12 3.71 19.54
C ASN A 176 -3.16 2.59 19.71
N THR A 177 -3.16 1.87 20.83
CA THR A 177 -4.18 0.85 21.12
C THR A 177 -5.54 1.47 21.46
N LYS A 178 -5.58 2.57 22.21
CA LYS A 178 -6.82 3.29 22.60
C LYS A 178 -7.52 3.93 21.40
N LYS A 179 -6.78 4.62 20.51
CA LYS A 179 -7.34 5.19 19.27
C LYS A 179 -8.00 4.12 18.39
N ARG A 180 -7.43 2.91 18.34
CA ARG A 180 -7.98 1.79 17.57
C ARG A 180 -9.24 1.18 18.20
N ARG A 181 -9.34 1.08 19.53
CA ARG A 181 -10.56 0.62 20.22
C ARG A 181 -11.76 1.53 19.96
N LYS A 182 -11.55 2.86 19.89
CA LYS A 182 -12.61 3.82 19.53
C LYS A 182 -13.09 3.65 18.09
N LYS A 183 -12.17 3.46 17.14
CA LYS A 183 -12.49 3.28 15.70
C LYS A 183 -13.23 1.98 15.38
N HIS A 184 -13.23 1.00 16.28
CA HIS A 184 -13.94 -0.28 16.08
C HIS A 184 -15.35 -0.29 16.69
N ARG A 185 -15.72 0.75 17.46
CA ARG A 185 -17.03 0.92 18.12
C ARG A 185 -17.94 1.96 17.44
N SER A 186 -17.42 2.71 16.46
CA SER A 186 -18.19 3.59 15.55
C SER A 186 -18.39 2.89 14.22
#